data_AF-A0A537L6X2-F1
#
_entry.id   AF-A0A537L6X2-F1
#
_cell.length_a   1.000
_cell.length_b   1.000
_cell.length_c   1.000
_cell.angle_alpha   90.00
_cell.angle_beta   90.00
_cell.angle_gamma   90.00
#
_symmetry.space_group_name_H-M   'P 1'
#
loop_
_entity.id
_entity.type
_entity.pdbx_description
1 polymer ?
#
loop_
_entity_poly.entity_id
_entity_poly.type
_entity_poly.pdbx_seq_one_letter_code
_entity_poly.pdbx_strand_id
1 'polypeptide(L)'
;MGTELGQAGAARVDWIDYAKGFCIVMVVMMHSTLGVEAAAGHESWMHYAVAFAKPFRMPDFFLISGLFLARVIDRDWRTYLDRKVVHFAYFYVLWVTIQFAFKAPAFAAEHGVLGVAKLYAEAFVEPFGTLWFIYLLPIFFVVTKLTRGVPILIVWTVLAALEIAQIQTGWTVIDEFAARFVYFYTGYILSIRIFQLAAAVQARPALAAYALTAWALLNGFYVFGGLADKPFVSLTLGLIGAAAVVSVSALIAKSDAFSVLRYLGRNSIVVYLAFFLGMAASRSVLLKSGLIPDLGTIALLVTACAIGVAVALFWAVRGTPLRFLFERPAWARLEAKPRFTLQPAA
;
A
#
# COMPACT_ATOMS: atom_id res chain seq x y z
N MET A 1 10.95 -2.25 46.03
CA MET A 1 11.18 -1.16 45.07
C MET A 1 11.78 -1.75 43.80
N GLY A 2 10.96 -2.44 43.01
CA GLY A 2 11.44 -3.15 41.82
C GLY A 2 10.32 -3.94 41.19
N THR A 3 9.71 -3.37 40.15
CA THR A 3 8.90 -4.02 39.09
C THR A 3 8.35 -2.97 38.10
N GLU A 4 9.20 -2.04 37.62
CA GLU A 4 8.89 -1.17 36.46
C GLU A 4 9.69 -1.56 35.21
N LEU A 5 10.05 -2.84 35.08
CA LEU A 5 10.68 -3.38 33.86
C LEU A 5 9.73 -4.32 33.09
N GLY A 6 8.42 -4.10 33.25
CA GLY A 6 7.39 -4.68 32.40
C GLY A 6 7.36 -4.00 31.03
N GLN A 7 8.18 -4.49 30.11
CA GLN A 7 7.94 -4.41 28.66
C GLN A 7 7.58 -3.01 28.13
N ALA A 8 8.58 -2.13 28.04
CA ALA A 8 8.57 -1.11 27.00
C ALA A 8 8.59 -1.82 25.65
N GLY A 9 7.41 -2.19 25.14
CA GLY A 9 7.24 -2.75 23.81
C GLY A 9 7.95 -1.84 22.82
N ALA A 10 8.89 -2.41 22.05
CA ALA A 10 9.74 -1.72 21.08
C ALA A 10 9.06 -0.46 20.54
N ALA A 11 9.51 0.73 20.98
CA ALA A 11 8.86 2.00 20.76
C ALA A 11 8.45 2.13 19.28
N ARG A 12 7.16 1.91 19.01
CA ARG A 12 6.63 1.82 17.67
C ARG A 12 6.73 3.21 17.06
N VAL A 13 7.35 3.29 15.88
CA VAL A 13 7.62 4.58 15.25
C VAL A 13 6.34 5.10 14.60
N ASP A 14 5.68 6.02 15.28
CA ASP A 14 4.30 6.43 14.98
C ASP A 14 4.10 7.05 13.60
N TRP A 15 5.09 7.80 13.11
CA TRP A 15 5.02 8.40 11.78
C TRP A 15 4.89 7.36 10.67
N ILE A 16 5.37 6.14 10.87
CA ILE A 16 5.25 5.06 9.87
C ILE A 16 3.79 4.57 9.77
N ASP A 17 3.10 4.48 10.91
CA ASP A 17 1.68 4.15 10.90
C ASP A 17 0.88 5.31 10.25
N TYR A 18 1.22 6.57 10.53
CA TYR A 18 0.61 7.70 9.80
C TYR A 18 0.86 7.65 8.29
N ALA A 19 2.09 7.35 7.86
CA ALA A 19 2.43 7.28 6.44
C ALA A 19 1.65 6.19 5.70
N LYS A 20 1.57 4.98 6.27
CA LYS A 20 0.72 3.90 5.72
C LYS A 20 -0.77 4.29 5.71
N GLY A 21 -1.22 5.01 6.74
CA GLY A 21 -2.59 5.52 6.84
C GLY A 21 -2.91 6.50 5.71
N PHE A 22 -2.01 7.45 5.48
CA PHE A 22 -2.13 8.42 4.39
C PHE A 22 -2.14 7.72 3.03
N CYS A 23 -1.21 6.80 2.80
CA CYS A 23 -1.13 6.05 1.54
C CYS A 23 -2.40 5.22 1.30
N ILE A 24 -2.91 4.50 2.31
CA ILE A 24 -4.09 3.64 2.12
C ILE A 24 -5.35 4.45 1.83
N VAL A 25 -5.51 5.61 2.48
CA VAL A 25 -6.64 6.51 2.21
C VAL A 25 -6.57 7.01 0.75
N MET A 26 -5.39 7.40 0.27
CA MET A 26 -5.22 7.86 -1.12
C MET A 26 -5.50 6.77 -2.16
N VAL A 27 -5.10 5.52 -1.88
CA VAL A 27 -5.41 4.38 -2.77
C VAL A 27 -6.91 4.13 -2.84
N VAL A 28 -7.59 4.09 -1.69
CA VAL A 28 -9.05 3.89 -1.66
C VAL A 28 -9.77 5.07 -2.33
N MET A 29 -9.31 6.30 -2.09
CA MET A 29 -9.82 7.51 -2.73
C MET A 29 -9.69 7.44 -4.26
N MET A 30 -8.51 7.08 -4.79
CA MET A 30 -8.30 6.92 -6.23
C MET A 30 -9.30 5.93 -6.84
N HIS A 31 -9.39 4.71 -6.29
CA HIS A 31 -10.30 3.69 -6.85
C HIS A 31 -11.77 4.09 -6.75
N SER A 32 -12.15 4.79 -5.69
CA SER A 32 -13.51 5.30 -5.50
C SER A 32 -13.85 6.37 -6.52
N THR A 33 -12.98 7.38 -6.67
CA THR A 33 -13.14 8.50 -7.60
C THR A 33 -13.18 8.03 -9.04
N LEU A 34 -12.13 7.32 -9.51
CA LEU A 34 -12.07 6.84 -10.89
C LEU A 34 -13.22 5.88 -11.17
N GLY A 35 -13.64 5.09 -10.17
CA GLY A 35 -14.78 4.21 -10.29
C GLY A 35 -16.10 4.95 -10.47
N VAL A 36 -16.30 6.09 -9.79
CA VAL A 36 -17.50 6.94 -9.91
C VAL A 36 -17.50 7.70 -11.23
N GLU A 37 -16.38 8.34 -11.58
CA GLU A 37 -16.21 9.12 -12.80
C GLU A 37 -16.37 8.26 -14.05
N ALA A 38 -15.79 7.05 -14.06
CA ALA A 38 -15.97 6.11 -15.17
C ALA A 38 -17.43 5.67 -15.35
N ALA A 39 -18.19 5.56 -14.26
CA ALA A 39 -19.61 5.20 -14.33
C ALA A 39 -20.50 6.37 -14.77
N ALA A 40 -20.08 7.60 -14.49
CA ALA A 40 -20.81 8.82 -14.86
C ALA A 40 -20.36 9.42 -16.22
N GLY A 41 -19.23 8.96 -16.77
CA GLY A 41 -18.69 9.40 -18.06
C GLY A 41 -18.00 10.76 -18.05
N HIS A 42 -17.75 11.37 -16.89
CA HIS A 42 -17.05 12.66 -16.76
C HIS A 42 -16.34 12.80 -15.40
N GLU A 43 -15.37 13.70 -15.34
CA GLU A 43 -14.54 13.97 -14.17
C GLU A 43 -15.23 14.85 -13.12
N SER A 44 -14.86 14.69 -11.86
CA SER A 44 -15.34 15.46 -10.72
C SER A 44 -14.25 16.35 -10.12
N TRP A 45 -14.60 17.21 -9.15
CA TRP A 45 -13.59 17.97 -8.41
C TRP A 45 -12.60 17.07 -7.64
N MET A 46 -12.98 15.82 -7.35
CA MET A 46 -12.10 14.86 -6.71
C MET A 46 -11.01 14.35 -7.66
N HIS A 47 -11.19 14.49 -8.98
CA HIS A 47 -10.18 14.14 -9.98
C HIS A 47 -8.87 14.89 -9.73
N TYR A 48 -8.94 16.18 -9.38
CA TYR A 48 -7.76 17.00 -9.09
C TYR A 48 -6.97 16.47 -7.88
N ALA A 49 -7.65 15.96 -6.85
CA ALA A 49 -6.99 15.33 -5.70
C ALA A 49 -6.30 14.02 -6.10
N VAL A 50 -6.95 13.21 -6.94
CA VAL A 50 -6.37 11.96 -7.47
C VAL A 50 -5.17 12.25 -8.37
N ALA A 51 -5.25 13.25 -9.23
CA ALA A 51 -4.18 13.69 -10.10
C ALA A 51 -2.99 14.20 -9.27
N PHE A 52 -3.23 15.09 -8.30
CA PHE A 52 -2.19 15.62 -7.41
C PHE A 52 -1.43 14.51 -6.68
N ALA A 53 -2.15 13.50 -6.19
CA ALA A 53 -1.57 12.38 -5.45
C ALA A 53 -0.88 11.32 -6.34
N LYS A 54 -1.10 11.34 -7.66
CA LYS A 54 -0.60 10.33 -8.59
C LYS A 54 0.92 10.08 -8.48
N PRO A 55 1.78 11.10 -8.41
CA PRO A 55 3.22 10.88 -8.44
C PRO A 55 3.75 10.15 -7.22
N PHE A 56 3.08 10.21 -6.07
CA PHE A 56 3.64 9.72 -4.80
C PHE A 56 2.81 8.64 -4.11
N ARG A 57 1.48 8.56 -4.33
CA ARG A 57 0.60 7.61 -3.61
C ARG A 57 1.06 6.14 -3.64
N MET A 58 1.58 5.66 -4.78
CA MET A 58 2.07 4.28 -4.92
C MET A 58 3.56 4.15 -4.58
N PRO A 59 4.46 5.05 -5.05
CA PRO A 59 5.86 5.07 -4.61
C PRO A 59 6.05 4.98 -3.10
N ASP A 60 5.22 5.69 -2.33
CA ASP A 60 5.35 5.75 -0.87
C ASP A 60 5.05 4.41 -0.20
N PHE A 61 4.01 3.71 -0.68
CA PHE A 61 3.67 2.38 -0.21
C PHE A 61 4.82 1.39 -0.40
N PHE A 62 5.46 1.44 -1.57
CA PHE A 62 6.61 0.60 -1.89
C PHE A 62 7.83 0.98 -1.07
N LEU A 63 8.13 2.28 -0.94
CA LEU A 63 9.23 2.78 -0.13
C LEU A 63 9.10 2.38 1.35
N ILE A 64 7.91 2.52 1.95
CA ILE A 64 7.64 2.09 3.32
C ILE A 64 7.78 0.56 3.46
N SER A 65 7.39 -0.20 2.45
CA SER A 65 7.52 -1.66 2.44
C SER A 65 8.98 -2.13 2.41
N GLY A 66 9.86 -1.36 1.77
CA GLY A 66 11.31 -1.58 1.76
C GLY A 66 12.02 -1.15 3.05
N LEU A 67 11.46 -0.21 3.82
CA LEU A 67 12.13 0.46 4.95
C LEU A 67 12.70 -0.48 6.01
N PHE A 68 11.97 -1.56 6.34
CA PHE A 68 12.39 -2.53 7.37
C PHE A 68 13.16 -3.71 6.80
N LEU A 69 13.38 -3.75 5.49
CA LEU A 69 14.00 -4.88 4.84
C LEU A 69 15.47 -5.07 5.27
N ALA A 70 16.21 -3.96 5.46
CA ALA A 70 17.61 -3.98 5.86
C ALA A 70 17.88 -4.78 7.15
N ARG A 71 16.93 -4.81 8.09
CA ARG A 71 17.07 -5.54 9.36
C ARG A 71 16.81 -7.05 9.25
N VAL A 72 16.22 -7.50 8.14
CA VAL A 72 15.77 -8.88 7.98
C VAL A 72 16.33 -9.56 6.74
N ILE A 73 17.07 -8.83 5.90
CA ILE A 73 17.60 -9.33 4.63
C ILE A 73 18.60 -10.49 4.82
N ASP A 74 19.39 -10.46 5.90
CA ASP A 74 20.40 -11.48 6.21
C ASP A 74 19.88 -12.70 6.97
N ARG A 75 18.58 -12.74 7.28
CA ARG A 75 17.97 -13.95 7.85
C ARG A 75 18.08 -15.12 6.88
N ASP A 76 17.98 -16.34 7.39
CA ASP A 76 17.94 -17.54 6.56
C ASP A 76 16.76 -17.49 5.56
N TRP A 77 16.88 -18.25 4.47
CA TRP A 77 15.87 -18.24 3.40
C TRP A 77 14.49 -18.70 3.88
N ARG A 78 14.40 -19.68 4.77
CA ARG A 78 13.12 -20.23 5.22
C ARG A 78 12.32 -19.19 6.02
N THR A 79 12.96 -18.56 7.01
CA THR A 79 12.34 -17.50 7.82
C THR A 79 11.96 -16.30 6.98
N TYR A 80 12.82 -15.95 6.02
CA TYR A 80 12.58 -14.82 5.13
C TYR A 80 11.38 -15.06 4.22
N LEU A 81 11.35 -16.19 3.51
CA LEU A 81 10.26 -16.56 2.60
C LEU A 81 8.94 -16.71 3.35
N ASP A 82 8.95 -17.26 4.57
CA ASP A 82 7.74 -17.38 5.38
C ASP A 82 7.05 -16.03 5.60
N ARG A 83 7.84 -15.04 6.01
CA ARG A 83 7.33 -13.72 6.43
C ARG A 83 7.10 -12.78 5.26
N LYS A 84 7.83 -12.94 4.15
CA LYS A 84 7.86 -12.00 3.03
C LYS A 84 7.22 -12.53 1.74
N VAL A 85 7.07 -13.84 1.60
CA VAL A 85 6.47 -14.47 0.42
C VAL A 85 5.18 -15.16 0.83
N VAL A 86 5.26 -16.16 1.71
CA VAL A 86 4.08 -16.98 2.07
C VAL A 86 3.00 -16.16 2.76
N HIS A 87 3.37 -15.15 3.56
CA HIS A 87 2.41 -14.22 4.15
C HIS A 87 1.54 -13.51 3.10
N PHE A 88 2.15 -12.90 2.09
CA PHE A 88 1.40 -12.18 1.06
C PHE A 88 0.76 -13.13 0.06
N ALA A 89 1.40 -14.26 -0.28
CA ALA A 89 0.81 -15.29 -1.11
C ALA A 89 -0.49 -15.85 -0.48
N TYR A 90 -0.49 -16.10 0.83
CA TYR A 90 -1.69 -16.52 1.55
C TYR A 90 -2.84 -15.51 1.38
N PHE A 91 -2.58 -14.22 1.65
CA PHE A 91 -3.61 -13.20 1.52
C PHE A 91 -4.02 -12.96 0.06
N TYR A 92 -3.09 -13.08 -0.88
CA TYR A 92 -3.37 -12.99 -2.31
C TYR A 92 -4.34 -14.09 -2.73
N VAL A 93 -4.00 -15.37 -2.49
CA VAL A 93 -4.83 -16.51 -2.87
C VAL A 93 -6.21 -16.43 -2.20
N LEU A 94 -6.26 -16.08 -0.91
CA LEU A 94 -7.51 -15.94 -0.20
C LEU A 94 -8.40 -14.85 -0.78
N TRP A 95 -7.86 -13.64 -0.93
CA TRP A 95 -8.66 -12.49 -1.35
C TRP A 95 -8.92 -12.44 -2.84
N VAL A 96 -8.06 -13.01 -3.69
CA VAL A 96 -8.36 -13.18 -5.11
C VAL A 96 -9.53 -14.14 -5.26
N THR A 97 -9.57 -15.24 -4.49
CA THR A 97 -10.72 -16.17 -4.49
C THR A 97 -12.01 -15.44 -4.08
N ILE A 98 -11.97 -14.62 -3.03
CA ILE A 98 -13.13 -13.87 -2.57
C ILE A 98 -13.56 -12.84 -3.62
N GLN A 99 -12.66 -11.97 -4.08
CA GLN A 99 -12.98 -10.93 -5.08
C GLN A 99 -13.51 -11.55 -6.37
N PHE A 100 -12.90 -12.65 -6.81
CA PHE A 100 -13.29 -13.37 -8.00
C PHE A 100 -14.68 -14.00 -7.83
N ALA A 101 -15.00 -14.58 -6.66
CA ALA A 101 -16.34 -15.12 -6.39
C ALA A 101 -17.45 -14.05 -6.52
N PHE A 102 -17.20 -12.81 -6.09
CA PHE A 102 -18.15 -11.70 -6.29
C PHE A 102 -18.30 -11.30 -7.77
N LYS A 103 -17.26 -11.49 -8.59
CA LYS A 103 -17.24 -11.15 -10.03
C LYS A 103 -17.67 -12.29 -10.94
N ALA A 104 -17.60 -13.54 -10.46
CA ALA A 104 -17.88 -14.75 -11.21
C ALA A 104 -19.25 -14.76 -11.89
N PRO A 105 -20.36 -14.27 -11.29
CA PRO A 105 -21.64 -14.21 -11.99
C PRO A 105 -21.61 -13.32 -13.23
N ALA A 106 -20.94 -12.17 -13.18
CA ALA A 106 -20.79 -11.28 -14.33
C ALA A 106 -19.91 -11.91 -15.40
N PHE A 107 -18.79 -12.53 -15.01
CA PHE A 107 -17.91 -13.23 -15.94
C PHE A 107 -18.57 -14.46 -16.57
N ALA A 108 -19.42 -15.19 -15.85
CA ALA A 108 -20.18 -16.31 -16.39
C ALA A 108 -21.18 -15.85 -17.45
N ALA A 109 -21.82 -14.69 -17.26
CA ALA A 109 -22.74 -14.11 -18.22
C ALA A 109 -22.04 -13.69 -19.52
N GLU A 110 -20.81 -13.17 -19.43
CA GLU A 110 -20.05 -12.67 -20.58
C GLU A 110 -19.22 -13.75 -21.30
N HIS A 111 -18.60 -14.67 -20.54
CA HIS A 111 -17.57 -15.60 -21.04
C HIS A 111 -17.91 -17.08 -20.82
N GLY A 112 -19.06 -17.39 -20.20
CA GLY A 112 -19.45 -18.74 -19.84
C GLY A 112 -18.61 -19.35 -18.70
N VAL A 113 -19.02 -20.53 -18.23
CA VAL A 113 -18.40 -21.20 -17.07
C VAL A 113 -16.92 -21.56 -17.30
N LEU A 114 -16.58 -22.01 -18.52
CA LEU A 114 -15.19 -22.31 -18.88
C LEU A 114 -14.32 -21.03 -18.88
N GLY A 115 -14.89 -19.91 -19.34
CA GLY A 115 -14.22 -18.61 -19.32
C GLY A 115 -13.91 -18.14 -17.89
N VAL A 116 -14.86 -18.34 -16.95
CA VAL A 116 -14.65 -18.06 -15.52
C VAL A 116 -13.49 -18.86 -14.96
N ALA A 117 -13.41 -20.16 -15.27
CA ALA A 117 -12.29 -21.00 -14.81
C ALA A 117 -10.94 -20.55 -15.40
N LYS A 118 -10.91 -20.17 -16.68
CA LYS A 118 -9.72 -19.65 -17.35
C LYS A 118 -9.25 -18.34 -16.72
N LEU A 119 -10.14 -17.37 -16.53
CA LEU A 119 -9.85 -16.08 -15.89
C LEU A 119 -9.37 -16.26 -14.44
N TYR A 120 -9.92 -17.22 -13.71
CA TYR A 120 -9.45 -17.53 -12.36
C TYR A 120 -8.03 -18.10 -12.35
N ALA A 121 -7.71 -19.00 -13.29
CA ALA A 121 -6.35 -19.53 -13.42
C ALA A 121 -5.36 -18.44 -13.85
N GLU A 122 -5.76 -17.57 -14.79
CA GLU A 122 -4.98 -16.42 -15.24
C GLU A 122 -4.67 -15.45 -14.10
N ALA A 123 -5.58 -15.30 -13.13
CA ALA A 123 -5.36 -14.48 -11.94
C ALA A 123 -4.14 -14.92 -11.11
N PHE A 124 -3.58 -16.12 -11.29
CA PHE A 124 -2.35 -16.54 -10.60
C PHE A 124 -1.07 -16.16 -11.34
N VAL A 125 -1.17 -15.69 -12.58
CA VAL A 125 -0.06 -15.23 -13.41
C VAL A 125 -0.12 -13.71 -13.54
N GLU A 126 -1.30 -13.18 -13.87
CA GLU A 126 -1.60 -11.76 -14.00
C GLU A 126 -2.53 -11.32 -12.85
N PRO A 127 -2.08 -10.44 -11.95
CA PRO A 127 -2.82 -10.18 -10.73
C PRO A 127 -4.17 -9.51 -10.99
N PHE A 128 -5.22 -10.07 -10.40
CA PHE A 128 -6.58 -9.58 -10.61
C PHE A 128 -6.93 -8.40 -9.69
N GLY A 129 -7.55 -7.38 -10.29
CA GLY A 129 -8.20 -6.29 -9.57
C GLY A 129 -7.23 -5.43 -8.75
N THR A 130 -7.60 -5.14 -7.51
CA THR A 130 -6.82 -4.23 -6.64
C THR A 130 -5.71 -4.95 -5.88
N LEU A 131 -5.49 -6.25 -6.12
CA LEU A 131 -4.57 -7.09 -5.34
C LEU A 131 -3.13 -7.11 -5.85
N TRP A 132 -2.85 -6.46 -6.99
CA TRP A 132 -1.53 -6.44 -7.62
C TRP A 132 -0.39 -5.99 -6.69
N PHE A 133 -0.61 -5.04 -5.78
CA PHE A 133 0.44 -4.55 -4.90
C PHE A 133 0.97 -5.64 -3.95
N ILE A 134 0.09 -6.42 -3.31
CA ILE A 134 0.51 -7.54 -2.45
C ILE A 134 1.08 -8.72 -3.26
N TYR A 135 0.77 -8.81 -4.55
CA TYR A 135 1.37 -9.79 -5.46
C TYR A 135 2.82 -9.42 -5.80
N LEU A 136 3.10 -8.14 -6.06
CA LEU A 136 4.44 -7.64 -6.40
C LEU A 136 5.41 -7.61 -5.21
N LEU A 137 4.92 -7.40 -3.98
CA LEU A 137 5.78 -7.32 -2.79
C LEU A 137 6.69 -8.56 -2.60
N PRO A 138 6.18 -9.81 -2.63
CA PRO A 138 7.01 -11.02 -2.64
C PRO A 138 8.11 -11.02 -3.68
N ILE A 139 7.81 -10.57 -4.91
CA ILE A 139 8.76 -10.50 -6.01
C ILE A 139 9.88 -9.52 -5.64
N PHE A 140 9.54 -8.33 -5.16
CA PHE A 140 10.54 -7.33 -4.74
C PHE A 140 11.41 -7.83 -3.59
N PHE A 141 10.82 -8.51 -2.60
CA PHE A 141 11.58 -9.12 -1.50
C PHE A 141 12.58 -10.17 -2.02
N VAL A 142 12.10 -11.11 -2.83
CA VAL A 142 12.95 -12.18 -3.40
C VAL A 142 14.07 -11.59 -4.26
N VAL A 143 13.75 -10.70 -5.20
CA VAL A 143 14.75 -10.10 -6.08
C VAL A 143 15.77 -9.30 -5.27
N THR A 144 15.34 -8.48 -4.30
CA THR A 144 16.27 -7.73 -3.45
C THR A 144 17.22 -8.64 -2.69
N LYS A 145 16.72 -9.79 -2.20
CA LYS A 145 17.56 -10.76 -1.48
C LYS A 145 18.53 -11.50 -2.40
N LEU A 146 18.11 -11.84 -3.62
CA LEU A 146 18.97 -12.44 -4.63
C LEU A 146 20.07 -11.48 -5.08
N THR A 147 19.76 -10.19 -5.20
CA THR A 147 20.72 -9.16 -5.64
C THR A 147 21.55 -8.56 -4.50
N ARG A 148 21.49 -9.11 -3.27
CA ARG A 148 22.18 -8.51 -2.10
C ARG A 148 23.70 -8.48 -2.21
N GLY A 149 24.28 -9.37 -3.03
CA GLY A 149 25.73 -9.39 -3.31
C GLY A 149 26.17 -8.42 -4.41
N VAL A 150 25.22 -7.78 -5.10
CA VAL A 150 25.51 -6.81 -6.17
C VAL A 150 25.69 -5.42 -5.54
N PRO A 151 26.66 -4.60 -6.01
CA PRO A 151 26.79 -3.23 -5.54
C PRO A 151 25.48 -2.45 -5.62
N ILE A 152 25.13 -1.78 -4.51
CA ILE A 152 23.86 -1.06 -4.36
C ILE A 152 23.60 -0.08 -5.50
N LEU A 153 24.63 0.66 -5.94
CA LEU A 153 24.51 1.64 -7.01
C LEU A 153 24.13 1.00 -8.34
N ILE A 154 24.67 -0.19 -8.66
CA ILE A 154 24.34 -0.90 -9.90
C ILE A 154 22.87 -1.28 -9.89
N VAL A 155 22.39 -1.90 -8.81
CA VAL A 155 20.97 -2.28 -8.69
C VAL A 155 20.08 -1.05 -8.78
N TRP A 156 20.37 -0.01 -8.00
CA TRP A 156 19.55 1.20 -7.99
C TRP A 156 19.51 1.89 -9.37
N THR A 157 20.65 2.00 -10.07
CA THR A 157 20.70 2.61 -11.41
C THR A 157 19.90 1.80 -12.43
N VAL A 158 19.96 0.46 -12.39
CA VAL A 158 19.11 -0.39 -13.25
C VAL A 158 17.63 -0.16 -12.95
N LEU A 159 17.23 -0.13 -11.68
CA LEU A 159 15.84 0.09 -11.31
C LEU A 159 15.35 1.50 -11.68
N ALA A 160 16.20 2.52 -11.52
CA ALA A 160 15.89 3.87 -11.97
C ALA A 160 15.72 3.93 -13.50
N ALA A 161 16.60 3.26 -14.25
CA ALA A 161 16.49 3.19 -15.70
C ALA A 161 15.19 2.49 -16.15
N LEU A 162 14.76 1.43 -15.45
CA LEU A 162 13.49 0.76 -15.73
C LEU A 162 12.27 1.68 -15.51
N GLU A 163 12.28 2.48 -14.44
CA GLU A 163 11.20 3.43 -14.17
C GLU A 163 11.16 4.55 -15.23
N ILE A 164 12.33 5.09 -15.59
CA ILE A 164 12.49 6.13 -16.60
C ILE A 164 12.09 5.63 -18.00
N ALA A 165 12.33 4.35 -18.29
CA ALA A 165 11.98 3.74 -19.58
C ALA A 165 10.47 3.60 -19.81
N GLN A 166 9.65 3.69 -18.75
CA GLN A 166 8.18 3.59 -18.80
C GLN A 166 7.68 2.39 -19.62
N ILE A 167 8.14 1.20 -19.22
CA ILE A 167 7.80 -0.08 -19.86
C ILE A 167 6.29 -0.32 -19.79
N GLN A 168 5.70 -0.62 -20.96
CA GLN A 168 4.27 -0.91 -21.14
C GLN A 168 4.12 -2.18 -22.00
N THR A 169 4.25 -3.33 -21.34
CA THR A 169 4.13 -4.65 -21.98
C THR A 169 2.70 -5.18 -22.01
N GLY A 170 1.80 -4.57 -21.23
CA GLY A 170 0.43 -5.03 -21.03
C GLY A 170 0.28 -6.06 -19.91
N TRP A 171 1.39 -6.47 -19.28
CA TRP A 171 1.41 -7.35 -18.11
C TRP A 171 1.70 -6.52 -16.86
N THR A 172 0.75 -6.46 -15.93
CA THR A 172 0.82 -5.66 -14.71
C THR A 172 2.07 -5.97 -13.91
N VAL A 173 2.47 -7.24 -13.83
CA VAL A 173 3.66 -7.66 -13.07
C VAL A 173 4.94 -7.03 -13.63
N ILE A 174 5.10 -6.99 -14.95
CA ILE A 174 6.31 -6.48 -15.60
C ILE A 174 6.32 -4.94 -15.51
N ASP A 175 5.18 -4.33 -15.84
CA ASP A 175 5.05 -2.88 -15.94
C ASP A 175 5.19 -2.22 -14.55
N GLU A 176 4.52 -2.77 -13.53
CA GLU A 176 4.65 -2.26 -12.16
C GLU A 176 5.99 -2.64 -11.52
N PHE A 177 6.64 -3.74 -11.94
CA PHE A 177 8.00 -4.03 -11.48
C PHE A 177 8.96 -2.94 -11.95
N ALA A 178 8.92 -2.62 -13.26
CA ALA A 178 9.74 -1.56 -13.83
C ALA A 178 9.41 -0.19 -13.22
N ALA A 179 8.13 0.12 -13.06
CA ALA A 179 7.69 1.43 -12.61
C ALA A 179 7.83 1.66 -11.09
N ARG A 180 7.94 0.61 -10.26
CA ARG A 180 7.83 0.76 -8.80
C ARG A 180 9.00 0.25 -7.98
N PHE A 181 9.78 -0.69 -8.51
CA PHE A 181 10.77 -1.38 -7.69
C PHE A 181 11.88 -0.44 -7.19
N VAL A 182 12.22 0.61 -7.95
CA VAL A 182 13.16 1.65 -7.53
C VAL A 182 12.77 2.31 -6.20
N TYR A 183 11.48 2.58 -5.97
CA TYR A 183 11.00 3.22 -4.73
C TYR A 183 11.12 2.28 -3.53
N PHE A 184 10.75 1.02 -3.71
CA PHE A 184 10.95 -0.03 -2.71
C PHE A 184 12.43 -0.18 -2.34
N TYR A 185 13.29 -0.30 -3.36
CA TYR A 185 14.72 -0.46 -3.15
C TYR A 185 15.35 0.78 -2.51
N THR A 186 14.86 1.98 -2.85
CA THR A 186 15.25 3.23 -2.18
C THR A 186 14.90 3.20 -0.70
N GLY A 187 13.71 2.73 -0.33
CA GLY A 187 13.32 2.52 1.06
C GLY A 187 14.25 1.56 1.82
N TYR A 188 14.68 0.49 1.15
CA TYR A 188 15.65 -0.47 1.69
C TYR A 188 17.02 0.18 1.97
N ILE A 189 17.61 0.86 0.98
CA ILE A 189 18.99 1.38 1.09
C ILE A 189 19.09 2.69 1.89
N LEU A 190 18.04 3.53 1.88
CA LEU A 190 18.03 4.83 2.58
C LEU A 190 17.29 4.79 3.92
N SER A 191 17.04 3.60 4.48
CA SER A 191 16.23 3.47 5.71
C SER A 191 16.69 4.40 6.84
N ILE A 192 17.98 4.43 7.16
CA ILE A 192 18.57 5.30 8.18
C ILE A 192 18.33 6.78 7.85
N ARG A 193 18.51 7.18 6.57
CA ARG A 193 18.31 8.57 6.13
C ARG A 193 16.85 9.00 6.22
N ILE A 194 15.91 8.10 5.95
CA ILE A 194 14.48 8.35 6.08
C ILE A 194 14.10 8.58 7.56
N PHE A 195 14.65 7.78 8.50
CA PHE A 195 14.47 8.04 9.93
C PHE A 195 15.09 9.38 10.37
N GLN A 196 16.27 9.73 9.84
CA GLN A 196 16.91 11.03 10.11
C GLN A 196 16.07 12.20 9.55
N LEU A 197 15.49 12.06 8.37
CA LEU A 197 14.58 13.04 7.78
C LEU A 197 13.37 13.27 8.70
N ALA A 198 12.70 12.19 9.12
CA ALA A 198 11.56 12.28 10.03
C ALA A 198 11.91 13.00 11.34
N ALA A 199 13.07 12.68 11.93
CA ALA A 199 13.56 13.36 13.14
C ALA A 199 13.87 14.85 12.89
N ALA A 200 14.52 15.19 11.77
CA ALA A 200 14.84 16.57 11.41
C ALA A 200 13.59 17.41 11.17
N VAL A 201 12.58 16.84 10.51
CA VAL A 201 11.26 17.45 10.29
C VAL A 201 10.57 17.73 11.63
N GLN A 202 10.61 16.77 12.55
CA GLN A 202 10.02 16.95 13.88
C GLN A 202 10.74 18.02 14.71
N ALA A 203 12.06 18.14 14.56
CA ALA A 203 12.87 19.15 15.24
C ALA A 203 12.62 20.57 14.71
N ARG A 204 12.24 20.73 13.43
CA ARG A 204 12.07 22.04 12.76
C ARG A 204 10.73 22.14 12.01
N PRO A 205 9.59 22.12 12.72
CA PRO A 205 8.27 22.00 12.08
C PRO A 205 7.92 23.18 11.16
N ALA A 206 8.33 24.41 11.50
CA ALA A 206 8.09 25.58 10.67
C ALA A 206 8.84 25.52 9.33
N LEU A 207 10.12 25.12 9.36
CA LEU A 207 10.92 24.91 8.15
C LEU A 207 10.35 23.77 7.30
N ALA A 208 9.94 22.68 7.95
CA ALA A 208 9.30 21.57 7.27
C ALA A 208 7.98 21.98 6.60
N ALA A 209 7.16 22.81 7.26
CA ALA A 209 5.93 23.35 6.67
C ALA A 209 6.24 24.20 5.43
N TYR A 210 7.25 25.07 5.48
CA TYR A 210 7.68 25.83 4.30
C TYR A 210 8.15 24.93 3.15
N ALA A 211 8.99 23.93 3.46
CA ALA A 211 9.47 22.98 2.46
C ALA A 211 8.34 22.14 1.84
N LEU A 212 7.35 21.75 2.65
CA LEU A 212 6.16 21.04 2.18
C LEU A 212 5.27 21.92 1.30
N THR A 213 5.10 23.20 1.63
CA THR A 213 4.38 24.15 0.77
C THR A 213 5.10 24.33 -0.57
N ALA A 214 6.41 24.52 -0.55
CA ALA A 214 7.21 24.63 -1.78
C ALA A 214 7.12 23.35 -2.63
N TRP A 215 7.20 22.17 -2.00
CA TRP A 215 6.98 20.89 -2.67
C TRP A 215 5.57 20.78 -3.26
N ALA A 216 4.53 21.15 -2.51
CA ALA A 216 3.15 21.05 -2.98
C ALA A 216 2.91 21.93 -4.21
N LEU A 217 3.46 23.14 -4.24
CA LEU A 217 3.41 24.03 -5.39
C LEU A 217 4.16 23.44 -6.59
N LEU A 218 5.35 22.89 -6.37
CA LEU A 218 6.15 22.24 -7.42
C LEU A 218 5.41 21.02 -7.98
N ASN A 219 4.92 20.13 -7.11
CA ASN A 219 4.16 18.95 -7.50
C ASN A 219 2.90 19.35 -8.29
N GLY A 220 2.15 20.34 -7.80
CA GLY A 220 0.98 20.88 -8.49
C GLY A 220 1.32 21.41 -9.88
N PHE A 221 2.40 22.18 -10.02
CA PHE A 221 2.85 22.69 -11.32
C PHE A 221 3.13 21.57 -12.34
N TYR A 222 3.89 20.53 -11.95
CA TYR A 222 4.19 19.43 -12.88
C TYR A 222 2.98 18.54 -13.16
N VAL A 223 2.13 18.29 -12.17
CA VAL A 223 0.91 17.47 -12.33
C VAL A 223 -0.08 18.17 -13.25
N PHE A 224 -0.48 19.40 -12.90
CA PHE A 224 -1.50 20.13 -13.66
C PHE A 224 -0.97 20.70 -14.98
N GLY A 225 0.35 20.80 -15.14
CA GLY A 225 1.01 21.08 -16.42
C GLY A 225 1.13 19.86 -17.35
N GLY A 226 0.67 18.66 -16.95
CA GLY A 226 0.76 17.44 -17.78
C GLY A 226 2.19 16.91 -17.96
N LEU A 227 3.09 17.26 -17.04
CA LEU A 227 4.51 16.89 -17.10
C LEU A 227 4.88 15.77 -16.14
N ALA A 228 4.03 15.46 -15.15
CA ALA A 228 4.33 14.52 -14.07
C ALA A 228 4.63 13.08 -14.54
N ASP A 229 4.08 12.67 -15.68
CA ASP A 229 4.30 11.34 -16.25
C ASP A 229 5.53 11.27 -17.16
N LYS A 230 6.28 12.36 -17.38
CA LYS A 230 7.44 12.32 -18.26
C LYS A 230 8.60 11.53 -17.62
N PRO A 231 9.44 10.84 -18.43
CA PRO A 231 10.69 10.24 -17.97
C PRO A 231 11.50 11.21 -17.13
N PHE A 232 12.20 10.71 -16.10
CA PHE A 232 12.93 11.47 -15.07
C PHE A 232 12.05 12.33 -14.16
N VAL A 233 11.00 12.98 -14.68
CA VAL A 233 10.06 13.79 -13.89
C VAL A 233 9.26 12.88 -12.96
N SER A 234 8.74 11.76 -13.46
CA SER A 234 8.01 10.77 -12.64
C SER A 234 8.87 10.25 -11.49
N LEU A 235 10.10 9.81 -11.79
CA LEU A 235 11.06 9.34 -10.79
C LEU A 235 11.30 10.39 -9.69
N THR A 236 11.56 11.61 -10.13
CA THR A 236 11.91 12.72 -9.24
C THR A 236 10.73 13.11 -8.36
N LEU A 237 9.53 13.27 -8.95
CA LEU A 237 8.32 13.57 -8.19
C LEU A 237 7.94 12.44 -7.23
N GLY A 238 8.13 11.18 -7.63
CA GLY A 238 7.89 10.04 -6.75
C GLY A 238 8.84 10.00 -5.55
N LEU A 239 10.14 10.24 -5.76
CA LEU A 239 11.13 10.27 -4.68
C LEU A 239 10.93 11.46 -3.74
N ILE A 240 10.72 12.66 -4.28
CA ILE A 240 10.48 13.86 -3.47
C ILE A 240 9.12 13.76 -2.77
N GLY A 241 8.11 13.23 -3.45
CA GLY A 241 6.79 12.98 -2.87
C GLY A 241 6.83 12.00 -1.70
N ALA A 242 7.63 10.94 -1.79
CA ALA A 242 7.86 10.04 -0.66
C ALA A 242 8.51 10.73 0.53
N ALA A 243 9.50 11.59 0.27
CA ALA A 243 10.09 12.42 1.33
C ALA A 243 9.05 13.39 1.94
N ALA A 244 8.15 13.94 1.12
CA ALA A 244 7.06 14.81 1.58
C ALA A 244 6.05 14.05 2.44
N VAL A 245 5.64 12.84 2.05
CA VAL A 245 4.71 12.02 2.86
C VAL A 245 5.35 11.56 4.16
N VAL A 246 6.63 11.19 4.16
CA VAL A 246 7.38 10.96 5.41
C VAL A 246 7.35 12.22 6.28
N SER A 247 7.59 13.39 5.69
CA SER A 247 7.62 14.67 6.42
C SER A 247 6.25 15.04 7.00
N VAL A 248 5.18 14.98 6.22
CA VAL A 248 3.80 15.19 6.67
C VAL A 248 3.47 14.23 7.81
N SER A 249 3.78 12.94 7.65
CA SER A 249 3.50 11.92 8.65
C SER A 249 4.30 12.13 9.93
N ALA A 250 5.55 12.62 9.81
CA ALA A 250 6.39 12.95 10.95
C ALA A 250 5.89 14.18 11.72
N LEU A 251 5.39 15.21 11.01
CA LEU A 251 4.75 16.37 11.63
C LEU A 251 3.44 16.00 12.32
N ILE A 252 2.59 15.21 11.65
CA ILE A 252 1.35 14.71 12.23
C ILE A 252 1.65 13.91 13.49
N ALA A 253 2.69 13.06 13.49
CA ALA A 253 3.07 12.27 14.66
C ALA A 253 3.48 13.09 15.89
N LYS A 254 3.70 14.41 15.77
CA LYS A 254 3.91 15.29 16.93
C LYS A 254 2.63 15.54 17.74
N SER A 255 1.46 15.26 17.16
CA SER A 255 0.17 15.31 17.86
C SER A 255 -0.59 14.00 17.64
N ASP A 256 -1.49 13.64 18.57
CA ASP A 256 -2.38 12.48 18.36
C ASP A 256 -3.72 12.89 17.72
N ALA A 257 -3.76 14.07 17.09
CA ALA A 257 -4.98 14.67 16.54
C ALA A 257 -5.61 13.84 15.42
N PHE A 258 -4.83 12.99 14.75
CA PHE A 258 -5.27 12.16 13.63
C PHE A 258 -5.21 10.67 13.97
N SER A 259 -5.57 10.29 15.20
CA SER A 259 -5.53 8.90 15.69
C SER A 259 -6.25 7.89 14.78
N VAL A 260 -7.32 8.31 14.09
CA VAL A 260 -8.00 7.49 13.06
C VAL A 260 -7.06 7.14 11.92
N LEU A 261 -6.30 8.11 11.40
CA LEU A 261 -5.34 7.88 10.32
C LEU A 261 -4.23 6.91 10.76
N ARG A 262 -3.72 7.07 11.99
CA ARG A 262 -2.76 6.14 12.59
C ARG A 262 -3.35 4.74 12.71
N TYR A 263 -4.61 4.62 13.14
CA TYR A 263 -5.31 3.33 13.22
C TYR A 263 -5.46 2.67 11.85
N LEU A 264 -5.84 3.43 10.82
CA LEU A 264 -5.93 2.92 9.44
C LEU A 264 -4.57 2.42 8.96
N GLY A 265 -3.48 3.13 9.25
CA GLY A 265 -2.15 2.68 8.84
C GLY A 265 -1.62 1.47 9.61
N ARG A 266 -1.98 1.32 10.88
CA ARG A 266 -1.73 0.09 11.66
C ARG A 266 -2.42 -1.12 11.04
N ASN A 267 -3.61 -0.91 10.48
CA ASN A 267 -4.45 -1.92 9.85
C ASN A 267 -4.52 -1.74 8.32
N SER A 268 -3.47 -1.20 7.69
CA SER A 268 -3.50 -0.84 6.26
C SER A 268 -3.78 -2.02 5.36
N ILE A 269 -3.25 -3.21 5.70
CA ILE A 269 -3.53 -4.45 4.97
C ILE A 269 -5.02 -4.86 5.05
N VAL A 270 -5.68 -4.62 6.19
CA VAL A 270 -7.11 -4.89 6.36
C VAL A 270 -7.92 -4.04 5.39
N VAL A 271 -7.65 -2.73 5.38
CA VAL A 271 -8.34 -1.79 4.51
C VAL A 271 -8.08 -2.16 3.05
N TYR A 272 -6.81 -2.37 2.68
CA TYR A 272 -6.40 -2.75 1.32
C TYR A 272 -7.13 -3.99 0.78
N LEU A 273 -7.30 -5.02 1.61
CA LEU A 273 -7.91 -6.27 1.18
C LEU A 273 -9.44 -6.15 1.03
N ALA A 274 -10.11 -5.41 1.92
CA ALA A 274 -11.56 -5.42 2.06
C ALA A 274 -12.29 -4.19 1.48
N PHE A 275 -11.60 -3.08 1.16
CA PHE A 275 -12.27 -1.83 0.76
C PHE A 275 -13.19 -1.99 -0.46
N PHE A 276 -12.86 -2.92 -1.37
CA PHE A 276 -13.62 -3.12 -2.61
C PHE A 276 -15.10 -3.46 -2.35
N LEU A 277 -15.42 -4.12 -1.23
CA LEU A 277 -16.78 -4.51 -0.86
C LEU A 277 -17.64 -3.26 -0.62
N GLY A 278 -17.18 -2.38 0.26
CA GLY A 278 -17.88 -1.14 0.58
C GLY A 278 -17.90 -0.19 -0.62
N MET A 279 -16.80 -0.13 -1.38
CA MET A 279 -16.70 0.69 -2.58
C MET A 279 -17.71 0.29 -3.66
N ALA A 280 -17.77 -1.01 -4.02
CA ALA A 280 -18.64 -1.48 -5.09
C ALA A 280 -20.13 -1.31 -4.73
N ALA A 281 -20.50 -1.62 -3.49
CA ALA A 281 -21.87 -1.50 -3.00
C ALA A 281 -22.32 -0.03 -2.93
N SER A 282 -21.54 0.82 -2.24
CA SER A 282 -21.88 2.23 -2.06
C SER A 282 -21.92 2.99 -3.38
N ARG A 283 -20.96 2.76 -4.29
CA ARG A 283 -20.96 3.38 -5.63
C ARG A 283 -22.26 3.05 -6.38
N SER A 284 -22.64 1.79 -6.39
CA SER A 284 -23.84 1.33 -7.11
C SER A 284 -25.11 1.95 -6.54
N VAL A 285 -25.21 2.07 -5.21
CA VAL A 285 -26.37 2.66 -4.52
C VAL A 285 -26.41 4.17 -4.72
N LEU A 286 -25.30 4.88 -4.50
CA LEU A 286 -25.25 6.34 -4.55
C LEU A 286 -25.53 6.85 -5.97
N LEU A 287 -24.94 6.24 -7.00
CA LEU A 287 -25.18 6.62 -8.40
C LEU A 287 -26.61 6.33 -8.85
N LYS A 288 -27.19 5.19 -8.44
CA LYS A 288 -28.57 4.83 -8.85
C LYS A 288 -29.64 5.58 -8.07
N SER A 289 -29.33 6.05 -6.86
CA SER A 289 -30.31 6.77 -6.05
C SER A 289 -30.68 8.13 -6.64
N GLY A 290 -29.77 8.76 -7.38
CA GLY A 290 -29.98 10.10 -7.94
C GLY A 290 -30.13 11.21 -6.89
N LEU A 291 -29.91 10.90 -5.60
CA LEU A 291 -30.13 11.83 -4.49
C LEU A 291 -29.03 12.89 -4.38
N ILE A 292 -27.82 12.57 -4.84
CA ILE A 292 -26.66 13.45 -4.77
C ILE A 292 -26.22 13.75 -6.22
N PRO A 293 -26.37 15.00 -6.70
CA PRO A 293 -25.96 15.34 -8.05
C PRO A 293 -24.45 15.54 -8.20
N ASP A 294 -23.75 15.90 -7.11
CA ASP A 294 -22.30 16.16 -7.14
C ASP A 294 -21.48 14.86 -7.08
N LEU A 295 -20.80 14.54 -8.18
CA LEU A 295 -19.96 13.34 -8.30
C LEU A 295 -18.79 13.33 -7.33
N GLY A 296 -18.18 14.48 -7.03
CA GLY A 296 -17.04 14.52 -6.12
C GLY A 296 -17.45 14.21 -4.67
N THR A 297 -18.64 14.67 -4.27
CA THR A 297 -19.29 14.26 -3.01
C THR A 297 -19.60 12.77 -3.02
N ILE A 298 -20.13 12.22 -4.13
CA ILE A 298 -20.31 10.76 -4.25
C ILE A 298 -18.98 10.03 -4.08
N ALA A 299 -17.91 10.45 -4.77
CA ALA A 299 -16.59 9.83 -4.66
C ALA A 299 -16.04 9.87 -3.23
N LEU A 300 -16.22 11.00 -2.52
CA LEU A 300 -15.83 11.12 -1.12
C LEU A 300 -16.62 10.17 -0.21
N LEU A 301 -17.94 10.09 -0.40
CA LEU A 301 -18.81 9.18 0.36
C LEU A 301 -18.47 7.72 0.08
N VAL A 302 -18.24 7.35 -1.19
CA VAL A 302 -17.80 6.00 -1.58
C VAL A 302 -16.47 5.66 -0.90
N THR A 303 -15.51 6.60 -0.85
CA THR A 303 -14.23 6.44 -0.16
C THR A 303 -14.45 6.17 1.34
N ALA A 304 -15.27 6.99 1.99
CA ALA A 304 -15.58 6.85 3.41
C ALA A 304 -16.29 5.51 3.71
N CYS A 305 -17.28 5.12 2.88
CA CYS A 305 -17.97 3.84 2.99
C CYS A 305 -17.02 2.66 2.77
N ALA A 306 -16.12 2.73 1.79
CA ALA A 306 -15.15 1.68 1.50
C ALA A 306 -14.22 1.42 2.68
N ILE A 307 -13.67 2.49 3.29
CA ILE A 307 -12.84 2.39 4.49
C ILE A 307 -13.66 1.91 5.69
N GLY A 308 -14.85 2.50 5.91
CA GLY A 308 -15.72 2.17 7.03
C GLY A 308 -16.15 0.71 7.02
N VAL A 309 -16.57 0.17 5.88
CA VAL A 309 -16.95 -1.24 5.71
C VAL A 309 -15.76 -2.16 5.92
N ALA A 310 -14.58 -1.83 5.41
CA ALA A 310 -13.38 -2.65 5.62
C ALA A 310 -13.02 -2.75 7.11
N VAL A 311 -13.06 -1.62 7.82
CA VAL A 311 -12.82 -1.58 9.27
C VAL A 311 -13.92 -2.33 10.03
N ALA A 312 -15.20 -2.10 9.71
CA ALA A 312 -16.32 -2.79 10.34
C ALA A 312 -16.22 -4.32 10.16
N LEU A 313 -15.88 -4.79 8.95
CA LEU A 313 -15.67 -6.21 8.68
C LEU A 313 -14.57 -6.79 9.56
N PHE A 314 -13.44 -6.08 9.70
CA PHE A 314 -12.37 -6.51 10.60
C PHE A 314 -12.81 -6.62 12.05
N TRP A 315 -13.54 -5.63 12.56
CA TRP A 315 -14.08 -5.68 13.92
C TRP A 315 -15.07 -6.82 14.12
N ALA A 316 -15.90 -7.12 13.11
CA ALA A 316 -16.85 -8.22 13.16
C ALA A 316 -16.18 -9.60 13.20
N VAL A 317 -15.05 -9.79 12.48
CA VAL A 317 -14.43 -11.12 12.35
C VAL A 317 -13.26 -11.38 13.27
N ARG A 318 -12.60 -10.36 13.83
CA ARG A 318 -11.36 -10.53 14.62
C ARG A 318 -11.50 -11.44 15.85
N GLY A 319 -12.70 -11.51 16.43
CA GLY A 319 -13.00 -12.34 17.60
C GLY A 319 -13.51 -13.75 17.25
N THR A 320 -13.64 -14.08 15.98
CA THR A 320 -14.26 -15.34 15.51
C THR A 320 -13.24 -16.18 14.73
N PRO A 321 -13.57 -17.43 14.35
CA PRO A 321 -12.72 -18.23 13.47
C PRO A 321 -12.42 -17.52 12.13
N LEU A 322 -13.29 -16.62 11.68
CA LEU A 322 -13.13 -15.84 10.44
C LEU A 322 -12.01 -14.81 10.49
N ARG A 323 -11.31 -14.64 11.63
CA ARG A 323 -10.09 -13.82 11.70
C ARG A 323 -9.03 -14.23 10.68
N PHE A 324 -9.09 -15.46 10.14
CA PHE A 324 -8.19 -15.94 9.08
C PHE A 324 -8.18 -15.06 7.83
N LEU A 325 -9.25 -14.26 7.63
CA LEU A 325 -9.36 -13.26 6.56
C LEU A 325 -8.29 -12.17 6.65
N PHE A 326 -7.84 -11.84 7.86
CA PHE A 326 -6.89 -10.75 8.12
C PHE A 326 -5.67 -11.16 8.93
N GLU A 327 -5.72 -12.32 9.59
CA GLU A 327 -4.64 -12.89 10.37
C GLU A 327 -4.25 -14.27 9.82
N ARG A 328 -2.98 -14.42 9.42
CA ARG A 328 -2.49 -15.69 8.88
C ARG A 328 -2.56 -16.81 9.95
N PRO A 329 -3.28 -17.90 9.69
CA PRO A 329 -3.44 -19.00 10.65
C PRO A 329 -2.12 -19.77 10.86
N ALA A 330 -2.05 -20.57 11.92
CA ALA A 330 -0.82 -21.28 12.30
C ALA A 330 -0.41 -22.35 11.27
N TRP A 331 -1.37 -23.07 10.68
CA TRP A 331 -1.11 -24.10 9.66
C TRP A 331 -0.49 -23.51 8.38
N ALA A 332 -0.74 -22.23 8.11
CA ALA A 332 -0.25 -21.56 6.93
C ALA A 332 1.19 -21.03 7.12
N ARG A 333 1.92 -21.39 8.19
CA ARG A 333 3.29 -20.90 8.51
C ARG A 333 4.36 -22.00 8.31
N LEU A 334 5.50 -21.61 7.73
CA LEU A 334 6.68 -22.45 7.60
C LEU A 334 7.53 -22.46 8.87
N GLU A 335 7.49 -21.38 9.67
CA GLU A 335 8.05 -21.33 11.03
C GLU A 335 7.05 -21.92 12.03
N ALA A 336 7.46 -22.95 12.78
CA ALA A 336 6.75 -23.32 13.99
C ALA A 336 6.87 -22.18 15.01
N LYS A 337 5.79 -21.92 15.77
CA LYS A 337 5.80 -20.95 16.88
C LYS A 337 7.04 -21.24 17.75
N PRO A 338 7.82 -20.22 18.20
CA PRO A 338 8.91 -20.49 19.14
C PRO A 338 8.32 -21.24 20.33
N ARG A 339 8.70 -22.51 20.49
CA ARG A 339 8.48 -23.20 21.76
C ARG A 339 9.38 -22.43 22.72
N PHE A 340 8.79 -21.69 23.64
CA PHE A 340 9.51 -21.23 24.82
C PHE A 340 9.96 -22.50 25.55
N THR A 341 11.14 -23.00 25.22
CA THR A 341 11.84 -23.96 26.06
C THR A 341 12.17 -23.22 27.33
N LEU A 342 11.39 -23.43 28.38
CA LEU A 342 11.78 -23.07 29.72
C LEU A 342 13.14 -23.73 29.96
N GLN A 343 14.19 -22.93 30.10
CA GLN A 343 15.46 -23.42 30.61
C GLN A 343 15.16 -24.03 31.99
N PRO A 344 15.54 -25.29 32.26
CA PRO A 344 15.48 -25.80 33.62
C PRO A 344 16.37 -24.89 34.48
N ALA A 345 15.82 -24.41 35.60
CA ALA A 345 16.59 -23.67 36.59
C ALA A 345 17.77 -24.56 37.02
N ALA A 346 18.99 -24.06 36.79
CA ALA A 346 20.22 -24.63 37.32
C ALA A 346 20.54 -23.98 38.66
#